data_AF-A0A536SIQ6-F1
#
_entry.id   AF-A0A536SIQ6-F1
#
_cell.length_a   1.000
_cell.length_b   1.000
_cell.length_c   1.000
_cell.angle_alpha   90.00
_cell.angle_beta   90.00
_cell.angle_gamma   90.00
#
_symmetry.space_group_name_H-M   'P 1'
#
loop_
_entity.id
_entity.type
_entity.pdbx_description
1 polymer ?
#
loop_
_entity_poly.entity_id
_entity_poly.type
_entity_poly.pdbx_seq_one_letter_code
_entity_poly.pdbx_strand_id
1 'polypeptide(L)'
;MRDAPSAASGERSFRATYTEKVAYNCPKSITFRYSGVSQAALLVDVVKRTLRHKGLTYRYVAKGLKLSESSVKRMFARRNLSLGRLERICALMNLEIADLLDLTRAADGSLTELSEKQERELVDNPKLLLLGMLALSHWTTAKILDTYRFSEAELVGLLTRLDRMRIIDLLPENRIKLRLPRTFNWRKGGPIQRFFEGRVQRQFFEASFLRAGELRVTVHGSLSEKSNGLLQQRIHKLAEEFDMLAEQDKRLAHEMREGTSLVMAIRPWELAMFGELRRTKEQKEAGPIRTERRKSDGG
;
A
#
# COMPACT_ATOMS: atom_id res chain seq x y z
N MET A 1 27.66 32.68 59.57
CA MET A 1 26.44 33.47 59.34
C MET A 1 25.72 32.86 58.15
N ARG A 2 24.64 32.13 58.44
CA ARG A 2 23.55 31.64 57.56
C ARG A 2 23.85 30.60 56.45
N ASP A 3 23.28 29.42 56.74
CA ASP A 3 22.41 28.58 55.89
C ASP A 3 23.00 27.69 54.78
N ALA A 4 23.07 26.39 55.10
CA ALA A 4 22.78 25.27 54.18
C ALA A 4 21.25 24.99 54.20
N PRO A 5 20.65 24.02 53.47
CA PRO A 5 21.21 23.00 52.57
C PRO A 5 20.35 22.71 51.30
N SER A 6 20.57 21.54 50.67
CA SER A 6 19.58 20.74 49.89
C SER A 6 19.59 20.93 48.36
N ALA A 7 19.57 19.92 47.49
CA ALA A 7 19.43 18.48 47.67
C ALA A 7 19.99 17.75 46.44
N ALA A 8 20.51 16.56 46.70
CA ALA A 8 20.85 15.53 45.73
C ALA A 8 19.62 15.02 44.96
N SER A 9 19.81 14.68 43.69
CA SER A 9 19.17 13.57 42.96
C SER A 9 19.64 13.68 41.50
N GLY A 10 20.57 12.86 41.03
CA GLY A 10 20.37 11.43 40.88
C GLY A 10 19.89 11.17 39.45
N GLU A 11 20.78 11.35 38.47
CA GLU A 11 20.60 10.89 37.10
C GLU A 11 20.44 9.36 37.10
N ARG A 12 19.20 8.89 37.23
CA ARG A 12 18.84 7.50 37.01
C ARG A 12 18.32 7.35 35.61
N SER A 13 19.23 6.90 34.74
CA SER A 13 19.01 6.01 33.60
C SER A 13 17.59 5.42 33.55
N PHE A 14 16.74 5.98 32.69
CA PHE A 14 15.44 5.41 32.36
C PHE A 14 15.62 4.24 31.38
N ARG A 15 15.96 3.06 31.92
CA ARG A 15 15.75 1.79 31.21
C ARG A 15 14.26 1.46 31.30
N ALA A 16 13.53 1.74 30.23
CA ALA A 16 12.16 1.26 30.10
C ALA A 16 12.17 -0.23 29.73
N THR A 17 12.08 -1.09 30.75
CA THR A 17 11.70 -2.50 30.60
C THR A 17 10.19 -2.58 30.37
N TYR A 18 9.77 -3.14 29.23
CA TYR A 18 8.36 -3.26 28.85
C TYR A 18 7.94 -4.73 28.74
N THR A 19 7.11 -5.14 29.69
CA THR A 19 6.27 -6.36 29.74
C THR A 19 4.98 -5.85 30.40
N GLU A 20 3.78 -5.87 29.84
CA GLU A 20 3.05 -6.97 29.21
C GLU A 20 1.92 -6.49 28.25
N LYS A 21 1.43 -7.48 27.50
CA LYS A 21 0.39 -7.56 26.47
C LYS A 21 -0.93 -6.83 26.79
N VAL A 22 -1.33 -5.94 25.87
CA VAL A 22 -2.73 -5.84 25.43
C VAL A 22 -2.76 -6.19 23.95
N ALA A 23 -3.13 -7.43 23.65
CA ALA A 23 -3.13 -7.98 22.31
C ALA A 23 -4.37 -7.50 21.52
N TYR A 24 -4.27 -6.32 20.91
CA TYR A 24 -5.05 -6.03 19.71
C TYR A 24 -4.26 -6.54 18.52
N ASN A 25 -4.66 -7.69 17.99
CA ASN A 25 -4.04 -8.34 16.84
C ASN A 25 -4.42 -7.60 15.55
N CYS A 26 -4.00 -6.33 15.44
CA CYS A 26 -3.99 -5.60 14.20
C CYS A 26 -2.62 -5.85 13.55
N PRO A 27 -2.53 -6.47 12.37
CA PRO A 27 -1.25 -6.62 11.72
C PRO A 27 -0.68 -5.22 11.48
N LYS A 28 0.36 -4.87 12.22
CA LYS A 28 1.21 -3.71 11.95
C LYS A 28 1.82 -3.98 10.59
N SER A 29 1.17 -3.52 9.53
CA SER A 29 1.66 -3.76 8.19
C SER A 29 1.57 -2.54 7.31
N ILE A 30 2.73 -1.94 7.01
CA ILE A 30 2.84 -1.11 5.82
C ILE A 30 2.67 -2.03 4.62
N THR A 31 1.51 -1.97 3.98
CA THR A 31 1.35 -2.69 2.72
C THR A 31 2.01 -1.85 1.63
N PHE A 32 3.22 -2.23 1.23
CA PHE A 32 3.74 -1.78 -0.05
C PHE A 32 2.97 -2.54 -1.12
N ARG A 33 2.27 -1.80 -1.98
CA ARG A 33 1.73 -2.35 -3.22
C ARG A 33 2.65 -1.94 -4.35
N TYR A 34 2.95 -2.87 -5.24
CA TYR A 34 3.43 -2.51 -6.56
C TYR A 34 2.24 -2.52 -7.51
N SER A 35 2.30 -1.62 -8.48
CA SER A 35 1.12 -1.22 -9.24
C SER A 35 0.75 -2.26 -10.27
N GLY A 36 -0.33 -2.96 -9.92
CA GLY A 36 -1.05 -3.80 -10.83
C GLY A 36 -2.46 -3.39 -10.97
N VAL A 37 -2.74 -2.84 -12.15
CA VAL A 37 -4.04 -2.68 -12.78
C VAL A 37 -5.21 -3.06 -11.87
N SER A 38 -6.09 -2.07 -11.66
CA SER A 38 -7.44 -2.23 -11.10
C SER A 38 -8.01 -3.64 -11.28
N GLN A 39 -8.43 -4.29 -10.20
CA GLN A 39 -9.04 -5.63 -10.27
C GLN A 39 -10.22 -5.68 -11.25
N ALA A 40 -10.94 -4.57 -11.45
CA ALA A 40 -11.97 -4.45 -12.46
C ALA A 40 -11.43 -4.63 -13.89
N ALA A 41 -10.24 -4.12 -14.19
CA ALA A 41 -9.61 -4.26 -15.49
C ALA A 41 -9.10 -5.70 -15.74
N LEU A 42 -8.62 -6.40 -14.71
CA LEU A 42 -8.31 -7.84 -14.80
C LEU A 42 -9.57 -8.67 -15.03
N LEU A 43 -10.64 -8.40 -14.27
CA LEU A 43 -11.97 -8.99 -14.46
C LEU A 43 -12.46 -8.82 -15.90
N VAL A 44 -12.33 -7.62 -16.48
CA VAL A 44 -12.71 -7.36 -17.88
C VAL A 44 -11.91 -8.23 -18.85
N ASP A 45 -10.62 -8.43 -18.61
CA ASP A 45 -9.76 -9.25 -19.46
C ASP A 45 -10.04 -10.76 -19.30
N VAL A 46 -10.33 -11.22 -18.08
CA VAL A 46 -10.80 -12.59 -17.82
C VAL A 46 -12.13 -12.83 -18.53
N VAL A 47 -13.10 -11.89 -18.43
CA VAL A 47 -14.37 -11.97 -19.17
C VAL A 47 -14.13 -12.08 -20.68
N LYS A 48 -13.24 -11.26 -21.26
CA LYS A 48 -12.89 -11.35 -22.69
C LYS A 48 -12.31 -12.73 -23.06
N ARG A 49 -11.41 -13.27 -22.25
CA ARG A 49 -10.81 -14.59 -22.47
C ARG A 49 -11.86 -15.70 -22.37
N THR A 50 -12.73 -15.66 -21.37
CA THR A 50 -13.79 -16.64 -21.16
C THR A 50 -14.82 -16.60 -22.29
N LEU A 51 -15.21 -15.41 -22.77
CA LEU A 51 -16.06 -15.26 -23.95
C LEU A 51 -15.43 -15.91 -25.18
N ARG A 52 -14.13 -15.67 -25.43
CA ARG A 52 -13.41 -16.29 -26.55
C ARG A 52 -13.33 -17.81 -26.42
N HIS A 53 -13.02 -18.32 -25.23
CA HIS A 53 -12.93 -19.76 -24.97
C HIS A 53 -14.28 -20.47 -25.18
N LYS A 54 -15.38 -19.83 -24.78
CA LYS A 54 -16.75 -20.34 -25.01
C LYS A 54 -17.30 -20.04 -26.41
N GLY A 55 -16.52 -19.46 -27.32
CA GLY A 55 -16.95 -19.13 -28.68
C GLY A 55 -18.04 -18.03 -28.75
N LEU A 56 -18.23 -17.26 -27.69
CA LEU A 56 -19.27 -16.23 -27.60
C LEU A 56 -18.79 -14.91 -28.23
N THR A 57 -19.55 -14.43 -29.22
CA THR A 57 -19.20 -13.21 -29.96
C THR A 57 -19.70 -11.94 -29.26
N TYR A 58 -19.10 -10.79 -29.56
CA TYR A 58 -19.63 -9.50 -29.08
C TYR A 58 -21.04 -9.21 -29.60
N ARG A 59 -21.44 -9.77 -30.74
CA ARG A 59 -22.82 -9.72 -31.23
C ARG A 59 -23.79 -10.45 -30.32
N TYR A 60 -23.38 -11.59 -29.77
CA TYR A 60 -24.16 -12.34 -28.78
C TYR A 60 -24.31 -11.57 -27.46
N VAL A 61 -23.20 -11.02 -26.96
CA VAL A 61 -23.20 -10.16 -25.76
C VAL A 61 -24.07 -8.91 -25.96
N ALA A 62 -24.00 -8.29 -27.13
CA ALA A 62 -24.82 -7.14 -27.50
C ALA A 62 -26.33 -7.44 -27.43
N LYS A 63 -26.76 -8.60 -27.94
CA LYS A 63 -28.14 -9.06 -27.81
C LYS A 63 -28.55 -9.23 -26.34
N GLY A 64 -27.75 -9.92 -25.53
CA GLY A 64 -28.05 -10.16 -24.11
C GLY A 64 -28.08 -8.90 -23.24
N LEU A 65 -27.29 -7.88 -23.61
CA LEU A 65 -27.27 -6.59 -22.94
C LEU A 65 -28.27 -5.56 -23.51
N LYS A 66 -28.96 -5.87 -24.62
CA LYS A 66 -29.80 -4.93 -25.39
C LYS A 66 -29.01 -3.68 -25.82
N LEU A 67 -27.80 -3.87 -26.34
CA LEU A 67 -26.90 -2.83 -26.82
C LEU A 67 -26.48 -3.07 -28.27
N SER A 68 -25.93 -2.05 -28.93
CA SER A 68 -25.25 -2.23 -30.22
C SER A 68 -23.90 -2.92 -30.04
N GLU A 69 -23.46 -3.69 -31.03
CA GLU A 69 -22.14 -4.33 -31.01
C GLU A 69 -21.01 -3.29 -30.91
N SER A 70 -21.16 -2.13 -31.55
CA SER A 70 -20.25 -0.99 -31.44
C SER A 70 -20.16 -0.46 -30.01
N SER A 71 -21.27 -0.40 -29.27
CA SER A 71 -21.29 0.01 -27.87
C SER A 71 -20.64 -1.03 -26.96
N VAL A 72 -20.82 -2.33 -27.24
CA VAL A 72 -20.13 -3.41 -26.53
C VAL A 72 -18.62 -3.37 -26.76
N LYS A 73 -18.18 -3.20 -28.01
CA LYS A 73 -16.75 -3.02 -28.34
C LYS A 73 -16.14 -1.83 -27.61
N ARG A 74 -16.83 -0.67 -27.61
CA ARG A 74 -16.38 0.53 -26.89
C ARG A 74 -16.33 0.30 -25.37
N MET A 75 -17.33 -0.38 -24.80
CA MET A 75 -17.40 -0.70 -23.37
C MET A 75 -16.21 -1.56 -22.92
N PHE A 76 -15.89 -2.62 -23.68
CA PHE A 76 -14.74 -3.49 -23.42
C PHE A 76 -13.39 -2.82 -23.70
N ALA A 77 -13.32 -1.89 -24.65
CA ALA A 77 -12.11 -1.12 -24.96
C ALA A 77 -11.81 -0.10 -23.86
N ARG A 78 -12.84 0.60 -23.34
CA ARG A 78 -12.72 1.58 -22.26
C ARG A 78 -12.66 0.96 -20.87
N ARG A 79 -12.77 -0.37 -20.75
CA ARG A 79 -12.82 -1.11 -19.47
C ARG A 79 -13.85 -0.55 -18.47
N ASN A 80 -14.94 0.01 -18.98
CA ASN A 80 -15.98 0.66 -18.18
C ASN A 80 -17.24 -0.23 -18.17
N LEU A 81 -17.28 -1.18 -17.24
CA LEU A 81 -18.44 -2.02 -16.98
C LEU A 81 -19.02 -1.73 -15.60
N SER A 82 -20.32 -1.48 -15.53
CA SER A 82 -21.04 -1.48 -14.25
C SER A 82 -21.19 -2.91 -13.73
N LEU A 83 -21.32 -3.07 -12.41
CA LEU A 83 -21.49 -4.37 -11.78
C LEU A 83 -22.71 -5.14 -12.34
N GLY A 84 -23.86 -4.48 -12.47
CA GLY A 84 -25.05 -5.13 -13.05
C GLY A 84 -24.89 -5.54 -14.52
N ARG A 85 -24.00 -4.89 -15.30
CA ARG A 85 -23.67 -5.36 -16.65
C ARG A 85 -22.72 -6.55 -16.61
N LEU A 86 -21.77 -6.55 -15.68
CA LEU A 86 -20.90 -7.68 -15.45
C LEU A 86 -21.71 -8.92 -15.08
N GLU A 87 -22.62 -8.84 -14.11
CA GLU A 87 -23.54 -9.93 -13.73
C GLU A 87 -24.28 -10.51 -14.93
N ARG A 88 -24.86 -9.64 -15.77
CA ARG A 88 -25.57 -10.07 -16.98
C ARG A 88 -24.66 -10.77 -17.98
N ILE A 89 -23.41 -10.33 -18.13
CA ILE A 89 -22.44 -11.01 -19.00
C ILE A 89 -22.03 -12.36 -18.40
N CYS A 90 -21.86 -12.47 -17.08
CA CYS A 90 -21.59 -13.73 -16.40
C CYS A 90 -22.74 -14.72 -16.61
N ALA A 91 -23.98 -14.26 -16.45
CA ALA A 91 -25.17 -15.06 -16.72
C ALA A 91 -25.23 -15.57 -18.16
N LEU A 92 -24.85 -14.76 -19.15
CA LEU A 92 -24.75 -15.20 -20.56
C LEU A 92 -23.69 -16.29 -20.78
N MET A 93 -22.71 -16.38 -19.89
CA MET A 93 -21.67 -17.41 -19.89
C MET A 93 -21.98 -18.57 -18.96
N ASN A 94 -23.13 -18.58 -18.26
CA ASN A 94 -23.45 -19.51 -17.19
C ASN A 94 -22.37 -19.54 -16.10
N LEU A 95 -21.99 -18.37 -15.62
CA LEU A 95 -21.02 -18.15 -14.54
C LEU A 95 -21.59 -17.15 -13.55
N GLU A 96 -21.13 -17.25 -12.32
CA GLU A 96 -21.27 -16.23 -11.29
C GLU A 96 -20.06 -15.28 -11.30
N ILE A 97 -20.20 -14.14 -10.62
CA ILE A 97 -19.05 -13.24 -10.41
C ILE A 97 -17.97 -13.92 -9.57
N ALA A 98 -18.35 -14.78 -8.62
CA ALA A 98 -17.41 -15.57 -7.82
C ALA A 98 -16.51 -16.45 -8.70
N ASP A 99 -17.07 -17.10 -9.73
CA ASP A 99 -16.32 -17.91 -10.68
C ASP A 99 -15.30 -17.09 -11.46
N LEU A 100 -15.64 -15.85 -11.85
CA LEU A 100 -14.68 -14.96 -12.50
C LEU A 100 -13.53 -14.56 -11.58
N LEU A 101 -13.80 -14.39 -10.28
CA LEU A 101 -12.77 -14.08 -9.29
C LEU A 101 -11.83 -15.28 -9.11
N ASP A 102 -12.36 -16.50 -9.08
CA ASP A 102 -11.55 -17.72 -8.98
C ASP A 102 -10.77 -17.99 -10.26
N LEU A 103 -11.33 -17.69 -11.44
CA LEU A 103 -10.61 -17.71 -12.71
C LEU A 103 -9.55 -16.61 -12.81
N THR A 104 -9.76 -15.45 -12.16
CA THR A 104 -8.72 -14.41 -12.05
C THR A 104 -7.57 -14.93 -11.19
N ARG A 105 -7.88 -15.54 -10.04
CA ARG A 105 -6.89 -16.18 -9.15
C ARG A 105 -6.13 -17.33 -9.83
N ALA A 106 -6.80 -18.13 -10.65
CA ALA A 106 -6.21 -19.26 -11.37
C ALA A 106 -5.42 -18.83 -12.62
N ALA A 107 -5.84 -17.76 -13.30
CA ALA A 107 -5.10 -17.17 -14.43
C ALA A 107 -3.86 -16.38 -13.99
N ASP A 108 -3.80 -15.98 -12.72
CA ASP A 108 -2.69 -15.27 -12.07
C ASP A 108 -1.55 -16.21 -11.62
N GLY A 109 -1.27 -17.28 -12.37
CA GLY A 109 -0.11 -18.17 -12.16
C GLY A 109 1.28 -17.50 -12.27
N SER A 110 1.36 -16.18 -12.30
CA SER A 110 2.56 -15.36 -12.13
C SER A 110 2.78 -15.05 -10.66
N LEU A 111 4.01 -15.17 -10.13
CA LEU A 111 4.36 -14.78 -8.75
C LEU A 111 3.76 -13.40 -8.40
N THR A 112 2.65 -13.40 -7.66
CA THR A 112 2.00 -12.18 -7.15
C THR A 112 2.80 -11.59 -5.99
N GLU A 113 3.67 -12.38 -5.37
CA GLU A 113 4.59 -11.97 -4.32
C GLU A 113 5.97 -12.59 -4.58
N LEU A 114 7.02 -11.94 -4.09
CA LEU A 114 8.35 -12.54 -4.06
C LEU A 114 8.39 -13.59 -2.94
N SER A 115 9.18 -14.64 -3.13
CA SER A 115 9.50 -15.56 -2.04
C SER A 115 10.22 -14.81 -0.92
N GLU A 116 10.08 -15.30 0.32
CA GLU A 116 10.80 -14.72 1.46
C GLU A 116 12.32 -14.68 1.22
N LYS A 117 12.87 -15.68 0.55
CA LYS A 117 14.30 -15.72 0.18
C LYS A 117 14.67 -14.57 -0.75
N GLN A 118 13.86 -14.30 -1.78
CA GLN A 118 14.08 -13.18 -2.71
C GLN A 118 13.96 -11.83 -1.99
N GLU A 119 12.93 -11.65 -1.14
CA GLU A 119 12.80 -10.41 -0.36
C GLU A 119 13.98 -10.20 0.59
N ARG A 120 14.44 -11.27 1.26
CA ARG A 120 15.60 -11.23 2.15
C ARG A 120 16.87 -10.84 1.40
N GLU A 121 17.09 -11.46 0.25
CA GLU A 121 18.24 -11.15 -0.60
C GLU A 121 18.24 -9.69 -1.08
N LEU A 122 17.07 -9.10 -1.37
CA LEU A 122 16.96 -7.68 -1.68
C LEU A 122 17.34 -6.82 -0.46
N VAL A 123 16.77 -7.06 0.72
CA VAL A 123 17.03 -6.21 1.91
C VAL A 123 18.44 -6.34 2.47
N ASP A 124 19.10 -7.48 2.26
CA ASP A 124 20.47 -7.72 2.73
C ASP A 124 21.50 -6.89 1.95
N ASN A 125 21.16 -6.41 0.76
CA ASN A 125 22.02 -5.55 -0.05
C ASN A 125 21.30 -4.24 -0.44
N PRO A 126 21.61 -3.10 0.21
CA PRO A 126 20.97 -1.81 -0.07
C PRO A 126 21.04 -1.36 -1.53
N LYS A 127 22.15 -1.64 -2.23
CA LYS A 127 22.30 -1.30 -3.65
C LYS A 127 21.42 -2.17 -4.54
N LEU A 128 21.26 -3.45 -4.20
CA LEU A 128 20.37 -4.37 -4.90
C LEU A 128 18.90 -3.99 -4.68
N LEU A 129 18.52 -3.63 -3.45
CA LEU A 129 17.18 -3.13 -3.14
C LEU A 129 16.86 -1.85 -3.90
N LEU A 130 17.80 -0.88 -3.88
CA LEU A 130 17.67 0.36 -4.65
C LEU A 130 17.43 0.06 -6.13
N LEU A 131 18.28 -0.79 -6.72
CA LEU A 131 18.16 -1.13 -8.14
C LEU A 131 16.83 -1.84 -8.45
N GLY A 132 16.36 -2.70 -7.55
CA GLY A 132 15.03 -3.30 -7.64
C GLY A 132 13.92 -2.25 -7.65
N MET A 133 13.97 -1.26 -6.75
CA MET A 133 13.00 -0.15 -6.73
C MET A 133 13.07 0.71 -7.99
N LEU A 134 14.27 1.04 -8.47
CA LEU A 134 14.44 1.83 -9.69
C LEU A 134 13.92 1.08 -10.93
N ALA A 135 14.09 -0.24 -10.98
CA ALA A 135 13.51 -1.08 -12.02
C ALA A 135 11.97 -1.09 -11.97
N LEU A 136 11.38 -1.14 -10.77
CA LEU A 136 9.94 -1.00 -10.55
C LEU A 136 9.41 0.37 -11.03
N SER A 137 10.20 1.42 -10.85
CA SER A 137 9.94 2.77 -11.36
C SER A 137 10.34 2.99 -12.83
N HIS A 138 10.76 1.94 -13.55
CA HIS A 138 11.14 1.97 -14.97
C HIS A 138 12.31 2.91 -15.30
N TRP A 139 13.29 2.99 -14.41
CA TRP A 139 14.52 3.74 -14.68
C TRP A 139 15.42 3.00 -15.67
N THR A 140 16.10 3.75 -16.53
CA THR A 140 17.11 3.23 -17.45
C THR A 140 18.46 3.13 -16.75
N THR A 141 19.34 2.25 -17.22
CA THR A 141 20.70 2.11 -16.71
C THR A 141 21.52 3.38 -16.85
N ALA A 142 21.36 4.10 -17.97
CA ALA A 142 21.96 5.41 -18.18
C ALA A 142 21.56 6.40 -17.06
N LYS A 143 20.26 6.48 -16.72
CA LYS A 143 19.80 7.39 -15.66
C LYS A 143 20.30 6.96 -14.28
N ILE A 144 20.39 5.65 -14.03
CA ILE A 144 20.91 5.12 -12.77
C ILE A 144 22.38 5.53 -12.59
N LEU A 145 23.20 5.42 -13.63
CA LEU A 145 24.62 5.82 -13.60
C LEU A 145 24.79 7.35 -13.48
N ASP A 146 23.89 8.13 -14.08
CA ASP A 146 23.87 9.59 -13.97
C ASP A 146 23.48 10.07 -12.56
N THR A 147 22.54 9.37 -11.90
CA THR A 147 21.96 9.83 -10.63
C THR A 147 22.68 9.26 -9.41
N TYR A 148 23.17 8.02 -9.49
CA TYR A 148 23.73 7.30 -8.36
C TYR A 148 25.16 6.86 -8.63
N ARG A 149 25.94 6.74 -7.53
CA ARG A 149 27.33 6.29 -7.59
C ARG A 149 27.41 4.78 -7.79
N PHE A 150 27.32 4.36 -9.04
CA PHE A 150 27.60 2.99 -9.51
C PHE A 150 28.74 3.01 -10.53
N SER A 151 29.61 2.00 -10.48
CA SER A 151 30.43 1.67 -11.66
C SER A 151 29.60 0.84 -12.64
N GLU A 152 29.94 0.88 -13.93
CA GLU A 152 29.24 0.05 -14.93
C GLU A 152 29.31 -1.45 -14.58
N ALA A 153 30.48 -1.94 -14.18
CA ALA A 153 30.67 -3.33 -13.79
C ALA A 153 29.81 -3.72 -12.57
N GLU A 154 29.72 -2.85 -11.57
CA GLU A 154 28.86 -3.06 -10.40
C GLU A 154 27.38 -3.09 -10.80
N LEU A 155 26.92 -2.15 -11.62
CA LEU A 155 25.54 -2.08 -12.08
C LEU A 155 25.16 -3.35 -12.85
N VAL A 156 25.98 -3.77 -13.81
CA VAL A 156 25.74 -5.00 -14.60
C VAL A 156 25.72 -6.23 -13.70
N GLY A 157 26.61 -6.32 -12.72
CA GLY A 157 26.63 -7.40 -11.73
C GLY A 157 25.33 -7.49 -10.93
N LEU A 158 24.82 -6.35 -10.44
CA LEU A 158 23.57 -6.27 -9.70
C LEU A 158 22.34 -6.56 -10.59
N LEU A 159 22.32 -6.07 -11.83
CA LEU A 159 21.26 -6.38 -12.79
C LEU A 159 21.23 -7.87 -13.13
N THR A 160 22.39 -8.49 -13.33
CA THR A 160 22.50 -9.94 -13.54
C THR A 160 21.96 -10.71 -12.34
N ARG A 161 22.19 -10.20 -11.12
CA ARG A 161 21.63 -10.80 -9.90
C ARG A 161 20.10 -10.69 -9.86
N LEU A 162 19.53 -9.52 -10.17
CA LEU A 162 18.08 -9.33 -10.27
C LEU A 162 17.44 -10.20 -11.37
N ASP A 163 18.15 -10.40 -12.48
CA ASP A 163 17.73 -11.29 -13.58
C ASP A 163 17.70 -12.77 -13.13
N ARG A 164 18.74 -13.23 -12.44
CA ARG A 164 18.77 -14.58 -11.82
C ARG A 164 17.66 -14.77 -10.79
N MET A 165 17.30 -13.72 -10.06
CA MET A 165 16.16 -13.73 -9.13
C MET A 165 14.81 -13.70 -9.84
N ARG A 166 14.78 -13.62 -11.18
CA ARG A 166 13.57 -13.49 -12.03
C ARG A 166 12.72 -12.26 -11.71
N ILE A 167 13.33 -11.20 -11.18
CA ILE A 167 12.67 -9.92 -10.91
C ILE A 167 12.62 -9.08 -12.20
N ILE A 168 13.69 -9.14 -12.99
CA ILE A 168 13.81 -8.50 -14.31
C ILE A 168 14.21 -9.54 -15.36
N ASP A 169 14.03 -9.19 -16.62
CA ASP A 169 14.76 -9.68 -17.78
C ASP A 169 15.84 -8.63 -18.12
N LEU A 170 17.11 -9.02 -18.10
CA LEU A 170 18.20 -8.19 -18.60
C LEU A 170 18.37 -8.42 -20.12
N LEU A 171 18.04 -7.41 -20.91
CA LEU A 171 18.10 -7.42 -22.36
C LEU A 171 19.45 -6.84 -22.85
N PRO A 172 19.81 -7.03 -24.15
CA PRO A 172 20.99 -6.41 -24.74
C PRO A 172 21.06 -4.90 -24.48
N GLU A 173 22.29 -4.37 -24.44
CA GLU A 173 22.56 -2.96 -24.09
C GLU A 173 22.13 -2.60 -22.65
N ASN A 174 22.13 -3.59 -21.75
CA ASN A 174 21.73 -3.45 -20.34
C ASN A 174 20.30 -2.90 -20.18
N ARG A 175 19.41 -3.21 -21.12
CA ARG A 175 18.02 -2.78 -21.06
C ARG A 175 17.25 -3.60 -20.03
N ILE A 176 16.56 -2.92 -19.12
CA ILE A 176 15.80 -3.55 -18.04
C ILE A 176 14.36 -3.77 -18.51
N LYS A 177 13.88 -5.01 -18.47
CA LYS A 177 12.46 -5.32 -18.63
C LYS A 177 11.94 -5.99 -17.37
N LEU A 178 10.93 -5.41 -16.73
CA LEU A 178 10.39 -5.98 -15.49
C LEU A 178 9.65 -7.31 -15.77
N ARG A 179 9.95 -8.35 -14.98
CA ARG A 179 9.27 -9.65 -15.05
C ARG A 179 8.06 -9.76 -14.12
N LEU A 180 8.04 -8.96 -13.07
CA LEU A 180 6.96 -9.00 -12.09
C LEU A 180 5.63 -8.65 -12.76
N PRO A 181 4.56 -9.43 -12.48
CA PRO A 181 3.26 -9.11 -13.01
C PRO A 181 2.86 -7.73 -12.51
N ARG A 182 2.00 -7.06 -13.28
CA ARG A 182 1.48 -5.77 -12.86
C ARG A 182 0.91 -5.92 -11.44
N THR A 183 0.10 -6.95 -11.15
CA THR A 183 -0.52 -7.27 -9.83
C THR A 183 0.42 -7.58 -8.66
N PHE A 184 1.72 -7.39 -8.81
CA PHE A 184 2.69 -7.71 -7.77
C PHE A 184 2.42 -6.94 -6.46
N ASN A 185 2.47 -7.65 -5.35
CA ASN A 185 2.42 -7.10 -4.00
C ASN A 185 3.63 -7.62 -3.23
N TRP A 186 4.16 -6.80 -2.33
CA TRP A 186 5.14 -7.30 -1.38
C TRP A 186 4.46 -8.25 -0.41
N ARG A 187 5.21 -9.24 0.06
CA ARG A 187 4.72 -10.22 1.01
C ARG A 187 4.31 -9.52 2.30
N LYS A 188 3.08 -9.77 2.74
CA LYS A 188 2.58 -9.25 4.03
C LYS A 188 3.43 -9.78 5.19
N GLY A 189 3.98 -8.87 5.99
CA GLY A 189 4.93 -9.19 7.07
C GLY A 189 6.30 -9.68 6.58
N GLY A 190 6.58 -9.56 5.28
CA GLY A 190 7.81 -10.03 4.65
C GLY A 190 9.04 -9.21 5.04
N PRO A 191 10.26 -9.69 4.71
CA PRO A 191 11.51 -8.97 4.95
C PRO A 191 11.50 -7.52 4.45
N ILE A 192 10.97 -7.25 3.25
CA ILE A 192 10.95 -5.90 2.67
C ILE A 192 10.03 -4.99 3.44
N GLN A 193 8.83 -5.47 3.79
CA GLN A 193 7.91 -4.71 4.61
C GLN A 193 8.55 -4.32 5.96
N ARG A 194 9.16 -5.28 6.66
CA ARG A 194 9.82 -5.04 7.95
C ARG A 194 11.00 -4.07 7.82
N PHE A 195 11.77 -4.17 6.74
CA PHE A 195 12.87 -3.25 6.45
C PHE A 195 12.37 -1.81 6.32
N PHE A 196 11.30 -1.60 5.56
CA PHE A 196 10.72 -0.27 5.41
C PHE A 196 10.02 0.21 6.69
N GLU A 197 9.30 -0.63 7.42
CA GLU A 197 8.70 -0.26 8.70
C GLU A 197 9.72 0.28 9.69
N GLY A 198 10.90 -0.36 9.79
CA GLY A 198 11.95 0.10 10.70
C GLY A 198 12.63 1.41 10.29
N ARG A 199 12.68 1.74 9.00
CA ARG A 199 13.46 2.89 8.48
C ARG A 199 12.59 4.05 7.99
N VAL A 200 11.57 3.75 7.18
CA VAL A 200 10.69 4.74 6.55
C VAL A 200 9.76 5.40 7.56
N GLN A 201 9.23 4.65 8.55
CA GLN A 201 8.33 5.27 9.54
C GLN A 201 9.00 6.42 10.30
N ARG A 202 10.31 6.34 10.54
CA ARG A 202 11.02 7.41 11.21
C ARG A 202 11.40 8.51 10.23
N GLN A 203 12.19 8.18 9.20
CA GLN A 203 12.76 9.18 8.29
C GLN A 203 11.70 9.93 7.45
N PHE A 204 10.66 9.23 6.98
CA PHE A 204 9.61 9.84 6.16
C PHE A 204 8.77 10.81 6.98
N PHE A 205 8.34 10.43 8.18
CA PHE A 205 7.50 11.29 9.01
C PHE A 205 8.27 12.37 9.78
N GLU A 206 9.59 12.21 9.97
CA GLU A 206 10.50 13.25 10.48
C GLU A 206 10.76 14.37 9.45
N ALA A 207 10.48 14.15 8.17
CA ALA A 207 10.63 15.20 7.14
C ALA A 207 9.76 16.43 7.45
N SER A 208 10.17 17.60 6.93
CA SER A 208 9.47 18.86 7.18
C SER A 208 8.16 18.98 6.41
N PHE A 209 8.06 18.36 5.22
CA PHE A 209 6.93 18.49 4.28
C PHE A 209 6.63 19.94 3.88
N LEU A 210 7.67 20.74 3.69
CA LEU A 210 7.57 22.18 3.37
C LEU A 210 7.98 22.52 1.94
N ARG A 211 8.53 21.57 1.17
CA ARG A 211 8.97 21.82 -0.20
C ARG A 211 7.81 21.66 -1.19
N ALA A 212 7.99 22.19 -2.40
CA ALA A 212 7.05 21.98 -3.48
C ALA A 212 6.87 20.47 -3.75
N GLY A 213 5.62 20.04 -3.92
CA GLY A 213 5.28 18.62 -4.11
C GLY A 213 5.18 17.79 -2.82
N GLU A 214 5.52 18.35 -1.66
CA GLU A 214 5.36 17.68 -0.36
C GLU A 214 4.02 18.06 0.29
N LEU A 215 3.39 17.11 0.98
CA LEU A 215 2.16 17.34 1.73
C LEU A 215 2.10 16.43 2.96
N ARG A 216 1.83 17.02 4.14
CA ARG A 216 1.49 16.29 5.36
C ARG A 216 0.14 16.76 5.89
N VAL A 217 -0.83 15.83 5.94
CA VAL A 217 -2.16 16.08 6.48
C VAL A 217 -2.37 15.19 7.70
N THR A 218 -2.75 15.80 8.82
CA THR A 218 -3.13 15.10 10.05
C THR A 218 -4.54 15.50 10.44
N VAL A 219 -5.42 14.51 10.64
CA VAL A 219 -6.81 14.72 11.07
C VAL A 219 -7.11 13.84 12.28
N HIS A 220 -7.90 14.36 13.21
CA HIS A 220 -8.31 13.66 14.42
C HIS A 220 -9.83 13.68 14.55
N GLY A 221 -10.42 12.57 14.98
CA GLY A 221 -11.85 12.45 15.20
C GLY A 221 -12.29 11.01 15.46
N SER A 222 -13.51 10.89 15.98
CA SER A 222 -14.16 9.59 16.16
C SER A 222 -14.91 9.21 14.90
N LEU A 223 -14.74 7.97 14.45
CA LEU A 223 -15.44 7.42 13.29
C LEU A 223 -16.24 6.19 13.71
N SER A 224 -17.46 6.06 13.19
CA SER A 224 -18.15 4.78 13.20
C SER A 224 -17.42 3.78 12.30
N GLU A 225 -17.68 2.49 12.51
CA GLU A 225 -17.13 1.42 11.66
C GLU A 225 -17.49 1.62 10.18
N LYS A 226 -18.73 2.03 9.89
CA LYS A 226 -19.20 2.34 8.54
C LYS A 226 -18.40 3.48 7.89
N SER A 227 -18.19 4.59 8.60
CA SER A 227 -17.43 5.73 8.08
C SER A 227 -15.94 5.39 7.92
N ASN A 228 -15.38 4.60 8.84
CA ASN A 228 -14.01 4.12 8.73
C ASN A 228 -13.82 3.24 7.49
N GLY A 229 -14.72 2.27 7.26
CA GLY A 229 -14.71 1.41 6.07
C GLY A 229 -14.79 2.22 4.77
N LEU A 230 -15.64 3.25 4.72
CA LEU A 230 -15.73 4.15 3.57
C LEU A 230 -14.42 4.89 3.31
N LEU A 231 -13.76 5.41 4.35
CA LEU A 231 -12.46 6.08 4.20
C LEU A 231 -11.36 5.13 3.74
N GLN A 232 -11.30 3.91 4.27
CA GLN A 232 -10.35 2.89 3.80
C GLN A 232 -10.53 2.60 2.29
N GLN A 233 -11.77 2.48 1.82
CA GLN A 233 -12.04 2.34 0.38
C GLN A 233 -11.56 3.55 -0.43
N ARG A 234 -11.68 4.77 0.10
CA ARG A 234 -11.19 5.98 -0.58
C ARG A 234 -9.67 6.05 -0.62
N ILE A 235 -9.00 5.66 0.46
CA ILE A 235 -7.53 5.51 0.50
C ILE A 235 -7.06 4.52 -0.58
N HIS A 236 -7.76 3.40 -0.74
CA HIS A 236 -7.45 2.45 -1.81
C HIS A 236 -7.63 3.05 -3.20
N LYS A 237 -8.71 3.79 -3.46
CA LYS A 237 -8.93 4.48 -4.73
C LYS A 237 -7.87 5.53 -5.03
N LEU A 238 -7.42 6.28 -4.02
CA LEU A 238 -6.36 7.28 -4.18
C LEU A 238 -5.02 6.62 -4.54
N ALA A 239 -4.72 5.45 -3.98
CA ALA A 239 -3.56 4.67 -4.38
C ALA A 239 -3.66 4.19 -5.85
N GLU A 240 -4.84 3.74 -6.28
CA GLU A 240 -5.07 3.39 -7.70
C GLU A 240 -4.90 4.60 -8.64
N GLU A 241 -5.32 5.79 -8.19
CA GLU A 241 -5.15 7.04 -8.93
C GLU A 241 -3.68 7.42 -9.08
N PHE A 242 -2.90 7.33 -7.99
CA PHE A 242 -1.45 7.51 -8.04
C PHE A 242 -0.80 6.58 -9.08
N ASP A 243 -1.19 5.30 -9.09
CA ASP A 243 -0.66 4.33 -10.04
C ASP A 243 -1.00 4.68 -11.49
N MET A 244 -2.23 5.15 -11.75
CA MET A 244 -2.65 5.59 -13.07
C MET A 244 -1.84 6.80 -13.56
N LEU A 245 -1.63 7.80 -12.70
CA LEU A 245 -0.84 8.98 -13.02
C LEU A 245 0.63 8.59 -13.28
N ALA A 246 1.21 7.77 -12.40
CA ALA A 246 2.57 7.28 -12.57
C ALA A 246 2.76 6.52 -13.89
N GLU A 247 1.79 5.70 -14.33
CA GLU A 247 1.83 5.03 -15.64
C GLU A 247 1.72 6.01 -16.82
N GLN A 248 0.90 7.05 -16.71
CA GLN A 248 0.78 8.08 -17.76
C GLN A 248 2.09 8.85 -17.92
N ASP A 249 2.72 9.20 -16.81
CA ASP A 249 3.98 9.95 -16.76
C ASP A 249 5.20 9.10 -17.17
N LYS A 250 5.03 7.79 -17.39
CA LYS A 250 6.11 6.92 -17.92
C LYS A 250 6.65 7.42 -19.25
N ARG A 251 5.79 8.08 -20.05
CA ARG A 251 6.10 8.59 -21.39
C ARG A 251 6.86 9.92 -21.38
N LEU A 252 6.85 10.63 -20.25
CA LEU A 252 7.57 11.88 -20.11
C LEU A 252 9.07 11.61 -19.98
N ALA A 253 9.86 12.61 -20.38
CA ALA A 253 11.30 12.63 -20.12
C ALA A 253 11.56 12.50 -18.61
N HIS A 254 12.67 11.85 -18.23
CA HIS A 254 12.94 11.56 -16.82
C HIS A 254 13.12 12.83 -15.98
N GLU A 255 13.55 13.93 -16.59
CA GLU A 255 13.79 15.23 -15.99
C GLU A 255 12.47 15.96 -15.65
N MET A 256 11.36 15.52 -16.24
CA MET A 256 10.03 16.10 -16.05
C MET A 256 9.24 15.40 -14.93
N ARG A 257 9.87 14.48 -14.19
CA ARG A 257 9.22 13.69 -13.15
C ARG A 257 10.14 13.43 -11.97
N GLU A 258 9.56 13.39 -10.78
CA GLU A 258 10.26 13.14 -9.53
C GLU A 258 9.89 11.78 -8.94
N GLY A 259 10.80 11.23 -8.15
CA GLY A 259 10.55 10.00 -7.38
C GLY A 259 9.58 10.28 -6.23
N THR A 260 8.28 10.16 -6.47
CA THR A 260 7.25 10.44 -5.46
C THR A 260 6.85 9.18 -4.70
N SER A 261 6.79 9.27 -3.37
CA SER A 261 6.28 8.21 -2.49
C SER A 261 5.05 8.71 -1.72
N LEU A 262 3.92 8.01 -1.85
CA LEU A 262 2.70 8.30 -1.12
C LEU A 262 2.51 7.29 0.01
N VAL A 263 2.53 7.77 1.26
CA VAL A 263 2.23 6.97 2.45
C VAL A 263 0.90 7.42 3.04
N MET A 264 -0.04 6.49 3.16
CA MET A 264 -1.35 6.72 3.78
C MET A 264 -1.60 5.68 4.85
N ALA A 265 -2.07 6.11 6.02
CA ALA A 265 -2.39 5.23 7.13
C ALA A 265 -3.61 5.74 7.89
N ILE A 266 -4.46 4.81 8.34
CA ILE A 266 -5.59 5.09 9.21
C ILE A 266 -5.65 4.00 10.28
N ARG A 267 -5.75 4.40 11.55
CA ARG A 267 -5.94 3.48 12.67
C ARG A 267 -6.55 4.22 13.86
N PRO A 268 -7.24 3.50 14.77
CA PRO A 268 -7.39 3.98 16.13
C PRO A 268 -6.00 4.28 16.71
N TRP A 269 -5.84 5.50 17.22
CA TRP A 269 -4.58 5.98 17.76
C TRP A 269 -4.83 6.84 18.98
N GLU A 270 -3.92 6.72 19.93
CA GLU A 270 -3.81 7.53 21.12
C GLU A 270 -2.33 7.62 21.47
N LEU A 271 -1.86 8.79 21.93
CA LEU A 271 -0.50 8.91 22.44
C LEU A 271 -0.39 8.15 23.76
N ALA A 272 0.75 7.50 23.99
CA ALA A 272 0.97 6.72 25.21
C ALA A 272 0.67 7.51 26.50
N MET A 273 1.12 8.77 26.55
CA MET A 273 0.86 9.71 27.65
C MET A 273 -0.64 9.97 27.92
N PHE A 274 -1.51 9.86 26.91
CA PHE A 274 -2.95 10.02 27.10
C PHE A 274 -3.61 8.73 27.56
N GLY A 275 -3.03 7.57 27.21
CA GLY A 275 -3.45 6.28 27.74
C GLY A 275 -3.32 6.20 29.26
N GLU A 276 -2.29 6.84 29.82
CA GLU A 276 -2.07 6.96 31.27
C GLU A 276 -3.18 7.75 31.99
N LEU A 277 -3.87 8.65 31.27
CA LEU A 277 -4.99 9.43 31.79
C LEU A 277 -6.34 8.67 31.70
N ARG A 278 -6.36 7.47 31.12
CA ARG A 278 -7.59 6.68 31.07
C ARG A 278 -7.99 6.25 32.46
N ARG A 279 -9.26 6.50 32.79
CA ARG A 279 -9.86 5.94 34.00
C ARG A 279 -9.66 4.43 34.03
N THR A 280 -9.18 3.93 35.17
CA THR A 280 -9.16 2.50 35.46
C THR A 280 -10.58 1.94 35.46
N LYS A 281 -10.70 0.62 35.38
CA LYS A 281 -12.01 -0.04 35.41
C LYS A 281 -12.79 0.32 36.68
N GLU A 282 -12.10 0.35 37.82
CA GLU A 282 -12.62 0.75 39.13
C GLU A 282 -13.11 2.21 39.13
N GLN A 283 -12.37 3.13 38.53
CA GLN A 283 -12.76 4.55 38.41
C GLN A 283 -13.93 4.80 37.45
N LYS A 284 -14.19 3.89 36.50
CA LYS A 284 -15.38 3.94 35.65
C LYS A 284 -16.61 3.41 36.37
N GLU A 285 -16.45 2.35 37.14
CA GLU A 285 -17.51 1.70 37.91
C GLU A 285 -17.94 2.54 39.12
N ALA A 286 -17.02 3.30 39.73
CA ALA A 286 -17.31 4.25 40.81
C ALA A 286 -18.25 5.42 40.42
N GLY A 287 -18.55 5.58 39.11
CA GLY A 287 -19.41 6.65 38.61
C GLY A 287 -18.80 8.05 38.78
N PRO A 288 -19.43 9.10 38.21
CA PRO A 288 -19.01 10.46 38.51
C PRO A 288 -19.19 10.74 40.00
N ILE A 289 -18.18 11.34 40.65
CA ILE A 289 -18.32 11.89 42.00
C ILE A 289 -19.52 12.84 41.96
N ARG A 290 -20.64 12.44 42.56
CA ARG A 290 -21.76 13.34 42.80
C ARG A 290 -21.24 14.40 43.76
N THR A 291 -20.91 15.58 43.25
CA THR A 291 -20.72 16.75 44.10
C THR A 291 -22.05 17.00 44.79
N GLU A 292 -22.18 16.54 46.02
CA GLU A 292 -23.29 16.95 46.88
C GLU A 292 -23.25 18.48 46.94
N ARG A 293 -24.22 19.13 46.29
CA ARG A 293 -24.52 20.52 46.59
C ARG A 293 -24.93 20.52 48.07
N ARG A 294 -24.02 20.91 48.96
CA ARG A 294 -24.38 21.36 50.30
C ARG A 294 -25.47 22.41 50.11
N LYS A 295 -26.71 22.05 50.43
CA LYS A 295 -27.69 23.06 50.80
C LYS A 295 -27.10 23.75 52.02
N SER A 296 -26.71 25.01 51.85
CA SER A 296 -26.55 25.94 52.94
C SER A 296 -27.94 26.12 53.56
N ASP A 297 -28.28 25.25 54.51
CA ASP A 297 -29.34 25.52 55.48
C ASP A 297 -28.73 26.34 56.62
N GLY A 298 -29.40 27.45 56.95
CA GLY A 298 -29.07 28.36 58.06
C GLY A 298 -28.66 29.74 57.55
N GLY A 299 -29.37 30.83 57.87
CA GLY A 299 -30.53 31.06 58.73
C GLY A 299 -30.86 32.55 58.68
#